data_AF-A0A6H2A3H8-F1
#
_entry.id   AF-A0A6H2A3H8-F1
#
_cell.length_a   1.000
_cell.length_b   1.000
_cell.length_c   1.000
_cell.angle_alpha   90.00
_cell.angle_beta   90.00
_cell.angle_gamma   90.00
#
_symmetry.space_group_name_H-M   'P 1'
#
loop_
_entity.id
_entity.type
_entity.pdbx_description
1 polymer ?
#
loop_
_entity_poly.entity_id
_entity_poly.type
_entity_poly.pdbx_seq_one_letter_code
_entity_poly.pdbx_strand_id
1 'polypeptide(L)' 'MKLNESQECCTDIRFQQKQIQNEKTCQWDYDEIENKWLSECGGPPWCFPEGNLIENGMVFCPFCGRTIKTV' A
#
# COMPACT_ATOMS: atom_id res chain seq x y z
N MET A 1 53.15 -5.86 -17.32
CA MET A 1 52.39 -4.92 -16.47
C MET A 1 50.99 -5.49 -16.35
N LYS A 2 50.70 -6.15 -15.22
CA LYS A 2 49.40 -6.77 -14.96
C LYS A 2 48.57 -5.74 -14.22
N LEU A 3 47.50 -5.25 -14.83
CA LEU A 3 46.50 -4.43 -14.16
C LEU A 3 45.85 -5.31 -13.09
N ASN A 4 46.02 -4.89 -11.85
CA ASN A 4 45.54 -5.54 -10.66
C ASN A 4 44.05 -5.26 -10.49
N GLU A 5 43.33 -6.33 -10.16
CA GLU A 5 41.93 -6.32 -9.78
C GLU A 5 41.71 -5.32 -8.64
N SER A 6 41.02 -4.23 -8.94
CA SER A 6 40.41 -3.31 -7.98
C SER A 6 39.06 -2.86 -8.54
N GLN A 7 38.28 -3.85 -8.98
CA GLN A 7 36.83 -3.72 -9.07
C GLN A 7 36.26 -4.13 -7.71
N GLU A 8 35.16 -3.49 -7.31
CA GLU A 8 34.38 -3.73 -6.08
C GLU A 8 34.72 -2.87 -4.85
N CYS A 9 34.62 -1.54 -5.03
CA CYS A 9 34.12 -0.68 -3.95
C CYS A 9 32.97 0.16 -4.52
N CYS A 10 31.75 -0.10 -4.03
CA CYS A 10 30.46 0.52 -4.37
C CYS A 10 29.60 -0.09 -5.50
N THR A 11 29.77 -1.37 -5.85
CA THR A 11 28.66 -2.15 -6.45
C THR A 11 28.19 -3.22 -5.49
N ASP A 12 27.61 -2.78 -4.37
CA ASP A 12 26.87 -3.68 -3.50
C ASP A 12 25.53 -3.99 -4.18
N ILE A 13 25.52 -5.02 -5.03
CA ILE A 13 24.31 -5.58 -5.65
C ILE A 13 23.48 -6.36 -4.60
N ARG A 14 23.71 -6.13 -3.28
CA ARG A 14 22.84 -6.60 -2.19
C ARG A 14 21.81 -5.57 -1.73
N PHE A 15 21.70 -4.42 -2.40
CA PHE A 15 20.63 -3.46 -2.13
C PHE A 15 19.35 -3.81 -2.90
N GLN A 16 18.68 -4.83 -2.38
CA GLN A 16 17.24 -5.10 -2.49
C GLN A 16 16.49 -4.52 -3.70
N GLN A 17 16.69 -5.09 -4.88
CA GLN A 17 15.70 -4.96 -5.95
C GLN A 17 14.66 -6.07 -5.83
N LYS A 18 13.98 -6.12 -4.68
CA LYS A 18 12.66 -6.76 -4.62
C LYS A 18 11.61 -5.70 -4.91
N GLN A 19 11.72 -5.11 -6.10
CA GLN A 19 10.65 -4.32 -6.71
C GLN A 19 9.54 -5.30 -7.13
N ILE A 20 8.88 -5.92 -6.15
CA ILE A 20 7.53 -6.42 -6.38
C ILE A 20 6.66 -5.19 -6.15
N GLN A 21 6.56 -4.34 -7.17
CA GLN A 21 5.38 -3.51 -7.38
C GLN A 21 4.21 -4.47 -7.49
N ASN A 22 3.68 -4.87 -6.35
CA ASN A 22 2.39 -5.48 -6.30
C ASN A 22 1.47 -4.28 -6.15
N GLU A 23 0.79 -3.92 -7.23
CA GLU A 23 -0.36 -3.01 -7.31
C GLU A 23 -1.50 -3.52 -6.43
N LYS A 24 -1.22 -3.84 -5.16
CA LYS A 24 -2.19 -4.38 -4.25
C LYS A 24 -3.02 -3.20 -3.79
N THR A 25 -4.16 -3.02 -4.44
CA THR A 25 -5.23 -2.20 -3.88
C THR A 25 -5.49 -2.63 -2.43
N CYS A 26 -5.88 -1.70 -1.56
CA CYS A 26 -6.44 -2.01 -0.26
C CYS A 26 -7.93 -2.29 -0.47
N GLN A 27 -8.37 -3.53 -0.26
CA GLN A 27 -9.78 -3.85 -0.22
C GLN A 27 -10.47 -3.16 0.97
N TRP A 28 -11.63 -2.56 0.73
CA TRP A 28 -12.50 -1.96 1.75
C TRP A 28 -13.90 -2.54 1.60
N ASP A 29 -14.42 -3.08 2.69
CA ASP A 29 -15.75 -3.70 2.77
C ASP A 29 -16.62 -2.91 3.76
N TYR A 30 -17.90 -2.76 3.44
CA TYR A 30 -18.86 -2.10 4.31
C TYR A 30 -19.55 -3.12 5.22
N ASP A 31 -19.42 -2.93 6.53
CA ASP A 31 -20.14 -3.70 7.54
C ASP A 31 -21.51 -3.04 7.79
N GLU A 32 -22.56 -3.66 7.24
CA GLU A 32 -23.94 -3.17 7.35
C GLU A 32 -24.52 -3.28 8.77
N ILE A 33 -23.99 -4.18 9.61
CA ILE A 33 -24.47 -4.38 10.99
C ILE A 33 -24.01 -3.22 11.86
N GLU A 34 -22.75 -2.82 11.67
CA GLU A 34 -22.09 -1.82 12.50
C GLU A 34 -22.01 -0.44 11.83
N ASN A 35 -22.50 -0.32 10.58
CA ASN A 35 -22.48 0.91 9.76
C ASN A 35 -21.07 1.54 9.69
N LYS A 36 -20.07 0.71 9.37
CA LYS A 36 -18.66 1.10 9.32
C LYS A 36 -17.92 0.42 8.18
N TRP A 37 -16.89 1.08 7.68
CA TRP A 37 -15.99 0.53 6.68
C TRP A 37 -14.80 -0.17 7.33
N LEU A 38 -14.46 -1.35 6.83
CA LEU A 38 -13.33 -2.15 7.29
C LEU A 38 -12.31 -2.26 6.17
N SER A 39 -11.03 -2.07 6.49
CA SER A 39 -9.92 -2.14 5.54
C SER A 39 -9.17 -3.47 5.67
N GLU A 40 -8.77 -4.07 4.54
CA GLU A 40 -8.00 -5.33 4.54
C GLU A 40 -6.65 -5.22 5.26
N CYS A 41 -6.10 -4.01 5.35
CA CYS A 41 -4.80 -3.78 5.97
C CYS A 41 -4.86 -3.80 7.50
N GLY A 42 -6.04 -4.02 8.08
CA GLY A 42 -6.24 -4.07 9.52
C GLY A 42 -6.27 -2.69 10.17
N GLY A 43 -6.56 -1.64 9.40
CA GLY A 43 -6.80 -0.31 9.97
C GLY A 43 -8.07 -0.31 10.84
N PRO A 44 -8.18 0.63 11.80
CA PRO A 44 -9.39 0.77 12.60
C PRO A 44 -10.63 1.01 11.72
N PRO A 45 -11.83 0.62 12.19
CA PRO A 45 -13.05 0.87 11.44
C PRO A 45 -13.28 2.35 11.16
N TRP A 46 -13.80 2.66 9.98
CA TRP A 46 -13.98 4.02 9.51
C TRP A 46 -15.45 4.34 9.26
N CYS A 47 -15.92 5.46 9.79
CA CYS A 47 -17.27 5.96 9.54
C CYS A 47 -17.18 7.34 8.88
N PHE A 48 -18.07 7.60 7.93
CA PHE A 48 -18.21 8.91 7.32
C PHE A 48 -19.36 9.65 8.00
N PRO A 49 -19.15 10.90 8.48
CA PRO A 49 -20.24 11.73 9.00
C PRO A 49 -21.32 12.00 7.94
N GLU A 50 -20.91 12.14 6.68
CA GLU A 50 -21.78 12.32 5.52
C GLU A 50 -21.24 11.51 4.35
N GLY A 51 -22.13 10.77 3.68
CA GLY A 51 -21.83 10.00 2.47
C GLY A 51 -21.00 8.73 2.68
N ASN A 52 -20.37 8.25 1.60
CA ASN A 52 -19.55 7.04 1.55
C ASN A 52 -18.13 7.30 1.01
N LEU A 53 -17.32 6.24 0.86
CA LEU A 53 -15.97 6.31 0.29
C LEU A 53 -15.90 7.03 -1.06
N ILE A 54 -16.84 6.72 -1.97
CA ILE A 54 -16.87 7.24 -3.34
C ILE A 54 -17.29 8.71 -3.33
N GLU A 55 -18.34 9.05 -2.58
CA GLU A 55 -18.86 10.41 -2.47
C GLU A 55 -17.85 11.37 -1.82
N ASN A 56 -17.06 10.87 -0.87
CA ASN A 56 -15.97 11.61 -0.24
C ASN A 56 -14.68 11.63 -1.08
N GLY A 57 -14.66 11.00 -2.26
CA GLY A 57 -13.49 10.96 -3.14
C GLY A 57 -12.28 10.26 -2.51
N MET A 58 -12.51 9.28 -1.62
CA MET A 58 -11.43 8.57 -0.96
C MET A 58 -10.81 7.55 -1.92
N VAL A 59 -9.68 7.93 -2.53
CA VAL A 59 -8.98 7.09 -3.52
C VAL A 59 -7.86 6.24 -2.89
N PHE A 60 -7.28 6.70 -1.78
CA PHE A 60 -6.15 6.02 -1.13
C PHE A 60 -6.49 5.67 0.32
N CYS A 61 -6.06 4.49 0.75
CA CYS A 61 -6.24 4.03 2.11
C CYS A 61 -5.35 4.87 3.06
N PRO A 62 -5.92 5.58 4.05
CA PRO A 62 -5.15 6.42 4.98
C PRO A 62 -4.20 5.61 5.88
N PHE A 63 -4.38 4.29 5.98
CA PHE A 63 -3.61 3.43 6.86
C PHE A 63 -2.36 2.82 6.21
N CYS A 64 -2.48 2.37 4.96
CA CYS A 64 -1.38 1.71 4.25
C CYS A 64 -0.91 2.44 3.00
N GLY A 65 -1.58 3.53 2.60
CA GLY A 65 -1.23 4.34 1.43
C GLY A 65 -1.57 3.70 0.07
N ARG A 66 -2.16 2.50 0.05
CA ARG A 66 -2.52 1.78 -1.19
C ARG A 66 -3.86 2.29 -1.73
N THR A 67 -4.05 2.25 -3.04
CA THR A 67 -5.32 2.63 -3.70
C THR A 67 -6.48 1.79 -3.18
N ILE A 68 -7.62 2.39 -2.88
CA ILE A 68 -8.80 1.68 -2.37
C ILE A 68 -9.47 0.90 -3.49
N LYS A 69 -9.93 -0.31 -3.18
CA LYS A 69 -10.85 -1.10 -3.99
C LYS A 69 -12.02 -1.52 -3.11
N THR A 70 -13.23 -1.06 -3.42
CA THR A 70 -14.45 -1.46 -2.72
C THR A 70 -14.98 -2.79 -3.25
N VAL A 71 -15.65 -3.57 -2.41
CA VAL A 71 -16.28 -4.85 -2.77
C VAL A 71 -17.72 -4.89 -2.30
#